data_AF-A0A7K0G1C1-F1
#
_entry.id   AF-A0A7K0G1C1-F1
#
_cell.length_a   1.000
_cell.length_b   1.000
_cell.length_c   1.000
_cell.angle_alpha   90.00
_cell.angle_beta   90.00
_cell.angle_gamma   90.00
#
_symmetry.space_group_name_H-M   'P 1'
#
loop_
_entity.id
_entity.type
_entity.pdbx_description
1 polymer ?
#
loop_
_entity_poly.entity_id
_entity_poly.type
_entity_poly.pdbx_seq_one_letter_code
_entity_poly.pdbx_strand_id
1 'polypeptide(L)'
;MESNNPGLRHLEYLVKSRETHSSAFVLEANDQLIIGTLFDAILALKNDLLKNEHIIWMQTLSIAHVLQRNMPEIKSNQYHSADLQAVFCYIHKNIYQPAMLKADVMSAQFNLTKDYIGPYFKRNTGSTLREYINAYRTQLIKERIASGRFGLKQIASEFGLTDESHLSKLLKK
;
A
#
# COMPACT_ATOMS: atom_id res chain seq x y z
N MET A 1 13.59 -7.45 -22.54
CA MET A 1 13.27 -8.55 -21.62
C MET A 1 13.19 -7.95 -20.22
N GLU A 2 12.00 -7.48 -19.83
CA GLU A 2 11.79 -6.95 -18.48
C GLU A 2 11.92 -8.11 -17.49
N SER A 3 12.88 -8.00 -16.58
CA SER A 3 13.13 -8.99 -15.55
C SER A 3 11.88 -9.10 -14.67
N ASN A 4 11.23 -10.27 -14.74
CA ASN A 4 10.10 -10.65 -13.91
C ASN A 4 10.56 -10.95 -12.47
N ASN A 5 11.30 -10.02 -11.85
CA ASN A 5 11.84 -10.17 -10.51
C ASN A 5 10.77 -9.75 -9.49
N PRO A 6 10.20 -10.69 -8.70
CA PRO A 6 9.15 -10.37 -7.74
C PRO A 6 9.61 -9.33 -6.72
N GLY A 7 10.87 -9.36 -6.29
CA GLY A 7 11.44 -8.39 -5.36
C GLY A 7 11.49 -6.96 -5.91
N LEU A 8 11.75 -6.80 -7.22
CA LEU A 8 11.71 -5.49 -7.87
C LEU A 8 10.29 -4.92 -7.93
N ARG A 9 9.28 -5.77 -8.17
CA ARG A 9 7.87 -5.37 -8.11
C ARG A 9 7.45 -4.97 -6.69
N HIS A 10 7.96 -5.64 -5.67
CA HIS A 10 7.71 -5.29 -4.27
C HIS A 10 8.35 -3.96 -3.88
N LEU A 11 9.60 -3.72 -4.30
CA LEU A 11 10.26 -2.42 -4.12
C LEU A 11 9.53 -1.30 -4.87
N GLU A 12 9.17 -1.53 -6.14
CA GLU A 12 8.37 -0.56 -6.90
C GLU A 12 7.05 -0.26 -6.20
N TYR A 13 6.40 -1.26 -5.62
CA TYR A 13 5.18 -1.06 -4.86
C TYR A 13 5.40 -0.23 -3.60
N LEU A 14 6.44 -0.53 -2.81
CA LEU A 14 6.78 0.23 -1.61
C LEU A 14 7.13 1.69 -1.91
N VAL A 15 7.81 1.94 -3.03
CA VAL A 15 8.30 3.27 -3.44
C VAL A 15 7.24 4.09 -4.20
N LYS A 16 6.42 3.45 -5.05
CA LYS A 16 5.37 4.13 -5.83
C LYS A 16 4.08 4.32 -5.05
N SER A 17 3.84 3.52 -4.01
CA SER A 17 2.77 3.78 -3.05
C SER A 17 3.10 5.05 -2.28
N ARG A 18 2.38 6.15 -2.53
CA ARG A 18 2.45 7.37 -1.70
C ARG A 18 2.04 7.11 -0.24
N GLU A 19 1.53 5.92 0.07
CA GLU A 19 0.75 5.60 1.26
C GLU A 19 1.47 4.68 2.23
N THR A 20 2.54 3.98 1.80
CA THR A 20 3.54 3.37 2.70
C THR A 20 4.25 4.42 3.57
N HIS A 21 4.10 5.70 3.25
CA HIS A 21 4.52 6.83 4.08
C HIS A 21 3.47 7.26 5.12
N SER A 22 2.22 6.79 5.05
CA SER A 22 1.11 7.25 5.90
C SER A 22 0.48 6.13 6.73
N SER A 23 0.38 4.89 6.22
CA SER A 23 0.06 3.72 7.05
C SER A 23 1.32 3.24 7.80
N ALA A 24 1.32 3.39 9.13
CA ALA A 24 2.43 2.93 9.95
C ALA A 24 2.59 1.40 9.82
N PHE A 25 3.74 0.93 9.33
CA PHE A 25 4.09 -0.49 9.39
C PHE A 25 4.04 -0.94 10.86
N VAL A 26 3.20 -1.93 11.16
CA VAL A 26 3.15 -2.51 12.50
C VAL A 26 4.25 -3.56 12.59
N LEU A 27 5.47 -3.10 12.84
CA LEU A 27 6.65 -3.96 12.98
C LEU A 27 6.72 -4.53 14.40
N GLU A 28 6.71 -5.86 14.50
CA GLU A 28 6.99 -6.55 15.76
C GLU A 28 8.46 -6.42 16.15
N ALA A 29 8.79 -6.62 17.43
CA ALA A 29 10.15 -6.42 17.96
C ALA A 29 11.22 -7.21 17.18
N ASN A 30 10.91 -8.43 16.74
CA ASN A 30 11.81 -9.24 15.94
C ASN A 30 12.04 -8.66 14.53
N ASP A 31 11.03 -8.05 13.93
CA ASP A 31 11.12 -7.48 12.59
C ASP A 31 11.86 -6.15 12.59
N GLN A 32 11.73 -5.38 13.67
CA GLN A 32 12.57 -4.21 13.92
C GLN A 32 14.04 -4.60 14.06
N LEU A 33 14.35 -5.69 14.79
CA LEU A 33 15.71 -6.21 14.93
C LEU A 33 16.29 -6.66 13.59
N ILE A 34 15.52 -7.41 12.80
CA ILE A 34 15.92 -7.89 11.47
C ILE A 34 16.22 -6.69 10.55
N ILE A 35 15.30 -5.72 10.46
CA ILE A 35 15.50 -4.52 9.65
C ILE A 35 16.75 -3.76 10.10
N GLY A 36 16.94 -3.57 11.40
CA GLY A 36 18.15 -2.94 11.95
C GLY A 36 19.43 -3.64 11.51
N THR A 37 19.47 -4.98 11.64
CA THR A 37 20.63 -5.79 11.24
C THR A 37 20.93 -5.67 9.73
N LEU A 38 19.89 -5.66 8.90
CA LEU A 38 20.03 -5.49 7.44
C LEU A 38 20.53 -4.08 7.10
N PHE A 39 20.08 -3.04 7.82
CA PHE A 39 20.59 -1.69 7.68
C PHE A 39 22.05 -1.58 8.09
N ASP A 40 22.44 -2.18 9.22
CA ASP A 40 23.83 -2.19 9.68
C ASP A 40 24.75 -2.87 8.66
N ALA A 41 24.29 -3.96 8.03
CA ALA A 41 25.01 -4.61 6.94
C ALA A 41 25.20 -3.66 5.73
N ILE A 42 24.17 -2.93 5.32
CA ILE A 42 24.28 -1.93 4.24
C ILE A 42 25.28 -0.83 4.63
N LEU A 43 25.22 -0.34 5.87
CA LEU A 43 26.12 0.71 6.36
C LEU A 43 27.58 0.25 6.41
N ALA A 44 27.85 -1.01 6.75
CA ALA A 44 29.19 -1.58 6.73
C ALA A 44 29.74 -1.73 5.29
N LEU A 45 28.86 -1.98 4.32
CA LEU A 45 29.22 -2.18 2.91
C LEU A 45 29.38 -0.88 2.11
N LYS A 46 28.93 0.26 2.65
CA LYS A 46 28.87 1.54 1.93
C LYS A 46 30.23 2.08 1.46
N ASN A 47 31.33 1.63 2.07
CA ASN A 47 32.67 2.15 1.80
C ASN A 47 33.21 1.76 0.41
N ASP A 48 32.64 0.72 -0.21
CA ASP A 48 32.98 0.29 -1.57
C ASP A 48 31.71 -0.13 -2.31
N LEU A 49 30.97 0.88 -2.81
CA LEU A 49 29.66 0.68 -3.43
C LEU A 49 29.72 -0.18 -4.70
N LEU A 50 30.78 -0.07 -5.49
CA LEU A 50 30.91 -0.83 -6.75
C LEU A 50 31.17 -2.31 -6.47
N LYS A 51 32.04 -2.62 -5.50
CA LYS A 51 32.30 -4.01 -5.11
C LYS A 51 31.09 -4.64 -4.41
N ASN A 52 30.40 -3.87 -3.58
CA ASN A 52 29.33 -4.38 -2.73
C ASN A 52 27.93 -4.17 -3.31
N GLU A 53 27.80 -3.66 -4.55
CA GLU A 53 26.53 -3.32 -5.20
C GLU A 53 25.49 -4.43 -5.06
N HIS A 54 25.87 -5.65 -5.46
CA HIS A 54 24.97 -6.80 -5.43
C HIS A 54 24.54 -7.16 -3.99
N ILE A 55 25.44 -7.03 -3.01
CA ILE A 55 25.14 -7.35 -1.61
C ILE A 55 24.18 -6.30 -1.04
N ILE A 56 24.44 -5.01 -1.30
CA ILE A 56 23.57 -3.89 -0.92
C ILE A 56 22.19 -4.06 -1.53
N TRP A 57 22.12 -4.47 -2.81
CA TRP A 57 20.87 -4.76 -3.49
C TRP A 57 20.08 -5.89 -2.81
N MET A 58 20.73 -7.00 -2.48
CA MET A 58 20.09 -8.11 -1.75
C MET A 58 19.57 -7.70 -0.36
N GLN A 59 20.32 -6.87 0.38
CA GLN A 59 19.87 -6.37 1.68
C GLN A 59 18.68 -5.42 1.53
N THR A 60 18.70 -4.55 0.53
CA THR A 60 17.59 -3.64 0.21
C THR A 60 16.32 -4.41 -0.13
N LEU A 61 16.45 -5.47 -0.94
CA LEU A 61 15.35 -6.40 -1.25
C LEU A 61 14.83 -7.14 -0.01
N SER A 62 15.72 -7.55 0.88
CA SER A 62 15.33 -8.24 2.12
C SER A 62 14.53 -7.32 3.04
N ILE A 63 14.96 -6.05 3.19
CA ILE A 63 14.22 -5.02 3.92
C ILE A 63 12.83 -4.83 3.29
N ALA A 64 12.76 -4.73 1.96
CA ALA A 64 11.49 -4.58 1.25
C ALA A 64 10.52 -5.74 1.53
N HIS A 65 11.02 -6.98 1.56
CA HIS A 65 10.21 -8.15 1.88
C HIS A 65 9.72 -8.16 3.34
N VAL A 66 10.56 -7.75 4.30
CA VAL A 66 10.14 -7.63 5.70
C VAL A 66 9.10 -6.53 5.85
N LEU A 67 9.28 -5.37 5.21
CA LEU A 67 8.27 -4.30 5.23
C LEU A 67 6.95 -4.77 4.62
N GLN A 68 7.00 -5.46 3.48
CA GLN A 68 5.82 -6.01 2.83
C GLN A 68 5.06 -6.98 3.74
N ARG A 69 5.72 -7.95 4.39
CA ARG A 69 5.00 -8.88 5.28
C ARG A 69 4.31 -8.20 6.46
N ASN A 70 4.78 -7.02 6.85
CA ASN A 70 4.24 -6.25 7.96
C ASN A 70 3.21 -5.19 7.57
N MET A 71 2.82 -5.14 6.29
CA MET A 71 1.69 -4.32 5.89
C MET A 71 0.41 -4.80 6.60
N PRO A 72 -0.41 -3.90 7.14
CA PRO A 72 -1.66 -4.24 7.81
C PRO A 72 -2.56 -5.18 6.99
N GLU A 73 -2.57 -5.02 5.67
CA GLU A 73 -3.34 -5.79 4.69
C GLU A 73 -2.83 -7.23 4.52
N ILE A 74 -1.54 -7.47 4.78
CA ILE A 74 -0.91 -8.79 4.70
C ILE A 74 -0.98 -9.49 6.06
N LYS A 75 -0.80 -8.74 7.16
CA LYS A 75 -0.96 -9.27 8.52
C LYS A 75 -2.39 -9.73 8.81
N SER A 76 -3.40 -9.09 8.21
CA SER A 76 -4.80 -9.48 8.45
C SER A 76 -5.20 -10.83 7.84
N ASN A 77 -4.38 -11.45 6.97
CA ASN A 77 -4.62 -12.82 6.49
C ASN A 77 -3.40 -13.36 5.71
N GLN A 78 -2.64 -14.29 6.32
CA GLN A 78 -1.49 -14.98 5.71
C GLN A 78 -1.84 -15.87 4.49
N TYR A 79 -3.09 -15.89 4.03
CA TYR A 79 -3.61 -16.79 2.98
C TYR A 79 -4.06 -16.10 1.70
N HIS A 80 -3.81 -14.81 1.53
CA HIS A 80 -4.22 -14.10 0.32
C HIS A 80 -3.36 -14.52 -0.89
N SER A 81 -4.02 -14.92 -1.98
CA SER A 81 -3.33 -15.25 -3.24
C SER A 81 -2.57 -14.03 -3.79
N ALA A 82 -1.55 -14.28 -4.62
CA ALA A 82 -0.82 -13.22 -5.33
C ALA A 82 -1.76 -12.28 -6.10
N ASP A 83 -2.86 -12.81 -6.63
CA ASP A 83 -3.88 -12.03 -7.33
C ASP A 83 -4.59 -11.02 -6.41
N LEU A 84 -4.93 -11.42 -5.19
CA LEU A 84 -5.58 -10.52 -4.24
C LEU A 84 -4.61 -9.45 -3.72
N GLN A 85 -3.34 -9.81 -3.51
CA GLN A 85 -2.31 -8.83 -3.18
C GLN A 85 -2.20 -7.77 -4.30
N ALA A 86 -2.22 -8.20 -5.56
CA ALA A 86 -2.22 -7.27 -6.68
C ALA A 86 -3.45 -6.35 -6.69
N VAL A 87 -4.63 -6.84 -6.26
CA VAL A 87 -5.85 -6.02 -6.09
C VAL A 87 -5.65 -4.96 -5.00
N PHE A 88 -5.12 -5.31 -3.83
CA PHE A 88 -4.78 -4.32 -2.80
C PHE A 88 -3.80 -3.27 -3.33
N CYS A 89 -2.74 -3.72 -4.00
CA CYS A 89 -1.74 -2.82 -4.57
C CYS A 89 -2.35 -1.81 -5.55
N TYR A 90 -3.26 -2.28 -6.40
CA TYR A 90 -3.97 -1.43 -7.34
C TYR A 90 -4.88 -0.42 -6.63
N ILE A 91 -5.60 -0.83 -5.58
CA ILE A 91 -6.46 0.07 -4.81
C ILE A 91 -5.64 1.21 -4.21
N HIS A 92 -4.55 0.90 -3.52
CA HIS A 92 -3.69 1.91 -2.87
C HIS A 92 -3.07 2.87 -3.88
N LYS A 93 -2.50 2.33 -4.97
CA LYS A 93 -1.90 3.15 -6.04
C LYS A 93 -2.89 4.16 -6.62
N ASN A 94 -4.17 3.80 -6.66
CA ASN A 94 -5.22 4.56 -7.35
C ASN A 94 -6.23 5.20 -6.39
N ILE A 95 -5.98 5.25 -5.08
CA ILE A 95 -7.01 5.65 -4.10
C ILE A 95 -7.49 7.10 -4.27
N TYR A 96 -6.63 7.96 -4.81
CA TYR A 96 -6.91 9.37 -5.15
C TYR A 96 -7.56 9.55 -6.53
N GLN A 97 -7.77 8.46 -7.28
CA GLN A 97 -8.35 8.48 -8.62
C GLN A 97 -9.64 7.65 -8.64
N PRO A 98 -10.79 8.22 -8.24
CA PRO A 98 -12.05 7.48 -8.14
C PRO A 98 -12.46 6.76 -9.43
N ALA A 99 -12.08 7.30 -10.60
CA ALA A 99 -12.33 6.68 -11.89
C ALA A 99 -11.62 5.32 -12.04
N MET A 100 -10.41 5.19 -11.50
CA MET A 100 -9.60 3.97 -11.58
C MET A 100 -10.10 2.87 -10.64
N LEU A 101 -10.85 3.23 -9.59
CA LEU A 101 -11.42 2.32 -8.59
C LEU A 101 -12.82 1.80 -8.97
N LYS A 102 -13.32 2.15 -10.16
CA LYS A 102 -14.60 1.63 -10.66
C LYS A 102 -14.47 0.13 -10.94
N ALA A 103 -15.53 -0.62 -10.63
CA ALA A 103 -15.55 -2.08 -10.78
C ALA A 103 -15.22 -2.52 -12.20
N ASP A 104 -15.71 -1.78 -13.20
CA ASP A 104 -15.45 -1.96 -14.64
C ASP A 104 -13.98 -1.80 -15.02
N VAL A 105 -13.29 -0.81 -14.44
CA VAL A 105 -11.85 -0.58 -14.70
C VAL A 105 -11.02 -1.65 -14.00
N MET A 106 -11.32 -1.92 -12.73
CA MET A 106 -10.61 -2.91 -11.95
C MET A 106 -10.81 -4.33 -12.51
N SER A 107 -12.01 -4.68 -12.94
CA SER A 107 -12.30 -6.01 -13.49
C SER A 107 -11.49 -6.27 -14.76
N ALA A 108 -11.35 -5.26 -15.63
CA ALA A 108 -10.50 -5.35 -16.82
C ALA A 108 -9.01 -5.55 -16.46
N GLN A 109 -8.52 -4.88 -15.42
CA GLN A 109 -7.13 -5.00 -14.97
C GLN A 109 -6.77 -6.40 -14.45
N PHE A 110 -7.72 -7.09 -13.81
CA PHE A 110 -7.50 -8.39 -13.16
C PHE A 110 -8.06 -9.57 -13.95
N ASN A 111 -8.49 -9.37 -15.20
CA ASN A 111 -9.16 -10.38 -16.02
C ASN A 111 -10.37 -11.02 -15.31
N LEU A 112 -11.10 -10.23 -14.53
CA LEU A 112 -12.34 -10.62 -13.86
C LEU A 112 -13.53 -9.99 -14.59
N THR A 113 -14.73 -10.52 -14.37
CA THR A 113 -15.94 -9.83 -14.79
C THR A 113 -16.32 -8.74 -13.79
N LYS A 114 -16.99 -7.69 -14.28
CA LYS A 114 -17.48 -6.57 -13.45
C LYS A 114 -18.32 -7.04 -12.27
N ASP A 115 -19.13 -8.07 -12.49
CA ASP A 115 -20.02 -8.62 -11.46
C ASP A 115 -19.30 -9.55 -10.50
N TYR A 116 -18.11 -10.06 -10.86
CA TYR A 116 -17.35 -11.00 -10.04
C TYR A 116 -16.31 -10.33 -9.15
N ILE A 117 -15.74 -9.17 -9.52
CA ILE A 117 -14.67 -8.55 -8.73
C ILE A 117 -15.09 -8.19 -7.30
N GLY A 118 -16.34 -7.74 -7.10
CA GLY A 118 -16.90 -7.46 -5.78
C GLY A 118 -17.03 -8.71 -4.92
N PRO A 119 -17.75 -9.76 -5.38
CA PRO A 119 -17.82 -11.06 -4.71
C PRO A 119 -16.45 -11.71 -4.47
N TYR A 120 -15.55 -11.65 -5.45
CA TYR A 120 -14.18 -12.12 -5.32
C TYR A 120 -13.47 -11.44 -4.15
N PHE A 121 -13.49 -10.10 -4.12
CA PHE A 121 -12.86 -9.36 -3.03
C PHE A 121 -13.49 -9.73 -1.68
N LYS A 122 -14.82 -9.70 -1.57
CA LYS A 122 -15.54 -10.03 -0.33
C LYS A 122 -15.26 -11.44 0.17
N ARG A 123 -15.21 -12.42 -0.73
CA ARG A 123 -14.92 -13.81 -0.37
C ARG A 123 -13.53 -13.96 0.25
N ASN A 124 -12.55 -13.20 -0.26
CA ASN A 124 -11.18 -13.31 0.20
C ASN A 124 -10.86 -12.42 1.42
N THR A 125 -11.52 -11.27 1.57
CA THR A 125 -11.21 -10.27 2.61
C THR A 125 -12.25 -10.17 3.71
N GLY A 126 -13.43 -10.80 3.55
CA GLY A 126 -14.56 -10.70 4.47
C GLY A 126 -15.35 -9.38 4.40
N SER A 127 -14.86 -8.38 3.65
CA SER A 127 -15.50 -7.06 3.50
C SER A 127 -15.71 -6.72 2.02
N THR A 128 -16.73 -5.92 1.71
CA THR A 128 -16.94 -5.54 0.30
C THR A 128 -15.83 -4.59 -0.17
N LEU A 129 -15.54 -4.64 -1.48
CA LEU A 129 -14.57 -3.74 -2.10
C LEU A 129 -14.87 -2.26 -1.81
N ARG A 130 -16.15 -1.87 -1.83
CA ARG A 130 -16.59 -0.51 -1.51
C ARG A 130 -16.35 -0.15 -0.04
N GLU A 131 -16.66 -1.04 0.89
CA GLU A 131 -16.40 -0.81 2.32
C GLU A 131 -14.92 -0.62 2.59
N TYR A 132 -14.07 -1.49 2.02
CA TYR A 132 -12.62 -1.40 2.16
C TYR A 132 -12.08 -0.07 1.60
N ILE A 133 -12.44 0.30 0.37
CA ILE A 133 -12.00 1.56 -0.25
C ILE A 133 -12.44 2.77 0.60
N ASN A 134 -13.68 2.77 1.10
CA ASN A 134 -14.20 3.87 1.91
C ASN A 134 -13.50 3.95 3.27
N ALA A 135 -13.30 2.82 3.95
CA ALA A 135 -12.58 2.76 5.21
C ALA A 135 -11.15 3.27 5.06
N TYR A 136 -10.47 2.81 4.01
CA TYR A 136 -9.11 3.20 3.71
C TYR A 136 -8.98 4.71 3.40
N ARG A 137 -9.86 5.25 2.55
CA ARG A 137 -9.92 6.70 2.28
C ARG A 137 -10.16 7.51 3.55
N THR A 138 -11.04 7.03 4.42
CA THR A 138 -11.35 7.69 5.69
C THR A 138 -10.11 7.73 6.58
N GLN A 139 -9.35 6.64 6.66
CA GLN A 139 -8.10 6.59 7.42
C GLN A 139 -7.08 7.62 6.90
N LEU A 140 -6.85 7.66 5.58
CA LEU A 140 -5.89 8.60 4.97
C LEU A 140 -6.29 10.05 5.19
N ILE A 141 -7.59 10.37 5.13
CA ILE A 141 -8.10 11.70 5.46
C ILE A 141 -7.80 12.06 6.92
N LYS A 142 -8.02 11.13 7.86
CA LYS A 142 -7.72 11.33 9.29
C LYS A 142 -6.22 11.60 9.51
N GLU A 143 -5.35 10.83 8.87
CA GLU A 143 -3.89 11.01 8.93
C GLU A 143 -3.46 12.37 8.37
N ARG A 144 -4.04 12.80 7.24
CA ARG A 144 -3.76 14.12 6.64
C ARG A 144 -4.20 15.27 7.55
N ILE A 145 -5.37 15.17 8.17
CA ILE A 145 -5.84 16.18 9.13
C ILE A 145 -4.91 16.23 10.35
N ALA A 146 -4.54 15.08 10.90
CA ALA A 146 -3.63 14.98 12.04
C ALA A 146 -2.25 15.57 11.75
N SER A 147 -1.78 15.51 10.49
CA SER A 147 -0.51 16.11 10.09
C SER A 147 -0.48 17.64 10.18
N GLY A 148 -1.63 18.31 10.14
CA GLY A 148 -1.75 19.78 10.19
C GLY A 148 -1.17 20.53 8.99
N ARG A 149 -0.70 19.81 7.95
CA ARG A 149 0.01 20.41 6.79
C ARG A 149 -0.92 20.92 5.69
N PHE A 150 -2.18 20.51 5.67
CA PHE A 150 -3.13 20.78 4.60
C PHE A 150 -4.45 21.31 5.15
N GLY A 151 -5.07 22.27 4.45
CA GLY A 151 -6.40 22.76 4.77
C GLY A 151 -7.50 21.77 4.36
N LEU A 152 -8.65 21.78 5.04
CA LEU A 152 -9.76 20.85 4.77
C LEU A 152 -10.24 20.88 3.31
N LYS A 153 -10.23 22.06 2.65
CA LYS A 153 -10.51 22.22 1.22
C LYS A 153 -9.52 21.49 0.32
N GLN A 154 -8.23 21.56 0.65
CA GLN A 154 -7.18 20.90 -0.13
C GLN A 154 -7.29 19.38 0.01
N ILE A 155 -7.54 18.90 1.24
CA ILE A 155 -7.77 17.48 1.50
C ILE A 155 -9.02 17.00 0.73
N ALA A 156 -10.14 17.73 0.80
CA ALA A 156 -11.34 17.38 0.04
C ALA A 156 -11.07 17.28 -1.47
N SER A 157 -10.37 18.26 -2.04
CA SER A 157 -9.98 18.27 -3.45
C SER A 157 -9.05 17.11 -3.82
N GLU A 158 -8.10 16.75 -2.96
CA GLU A 158 -7.14 15.66 -3.20
C GLU A 158 -7.83 14.29 -3.32
N PHE A 159 -8.88 14.08 -2.53
CA PHE A 159 -9.69 12.85 -2.61
C PHE A 159 -10.83 12.95 -3.64
N GLY A 160 -10.93 14.03 -4.42
CA GLY A 160 -12.02 14.23 -5.37
C GLY A 160 -13.40 14.29 -4.70
N LEU A 161 -13.45 14.78 -3.46
CA LEU A 161 -14.68 15.04 -2.73
C LEU A 161 -15.16 16.44 -3.10
N THR A 162 -16.38 16.52 -3.62
CA THR A 162 -16.96 17.77 -4.13
C THR A 162 -17.31 18.77 -3.02
N ASP A 163 -17.45 18.33 -1.76
CA ASP A 163 -17.91 19.17 -0.65
C ASP A 163 -17.22 18.87 0.69
N GLU A 164 -16.81 19.94 1.39
CA GLU A 164 -16.33 19.93 2.79
C GLU A 164 -17.33 19.28 3.75
N SER A 165 -18.63 19.31 3.41
CA SER A 165 -19.69 18.69 4.21
C SER A 165 -19.58 17.16 4.27
N HIS A 166 -19.04 16.51 3.23
CA HIS A 166 -18.78 15.07 3.27
C HIS A 166 -17.60 14.74 4.20
N LEU A 167 -16.54 15.55 4.16
CA LEU A 167 -15.39 15.42 5.05
C LEU A 167 -15.81 15.63 6.51
N SER A 168 -16.65 16.64 6.76
CA SER A 168 -17.19 16.98 8.08
C SER A 168 -18.07 15.88 8.66
N LYS A 169 -18.87 15.19 7.82
CA LYS A 169 -19.68 14.01 8.23
C LYS A 169 -18.80 12.78 8.50
N LEU A 170 -17.72 12.60 7.74
CA LEU A 170 -16.73 11.53 7.95
C LEU A 170 -15.95 11.69 9.26
N LEU A 171 -15.75 12.92 9.73
CA LEU A 171 -15.07 13.22 11.00
C LEU A 171 -15.98 13.11 12.23
N LYS A 172 -17.29 13.27 12.06
CA LYS A 172 -18.28 13.16 13.14
C LYS A 172 -18.72 11.71 13.42
N LYS A 173 -18.21 10.74 12.66
CA LYS A 173 -18.54 9.31 12.77
C LYS A 173 -17.33 8.52 13.27
#